data_AF-A0A3M9LVN2-F1
#
_entry.id   AF-A0A3M9LVN2-F1
#
_cell.length_a   1.000
_cell.length_b   1.000
_cell.length_c   1.000
_cell.angle_alpha   90.00
_cell.angle_beta   90.00
_cell.angle_gamma   90.00
#
_symmetry.space_group_name_H-M   'P 1'
#
loop_
_entity.id
_entity.type
_entity.pdbx_description
1 polymer ?
#
loop_
_entity_poly.entity_id
_entity_poly.type
_entity_poly.pdbx_seq_one_letter_code
_entity_poly.pdbx_strand_id
1 'polypeptide(L)'
;MTRLTAELAPASAAVMKSAILALSAPQPMTCDDDGDPGTNEGTKTGAKVGGGQVVRDERTPGKRRADALTELVTAAAKVVSGDASPTGAAATALITMNLEALTEGVGHAQAVATGDVLDAGAARRIACDAQVIPIVLGARSEPLDVG
;
A
#
# COMPACT_ATOMS: atom_id res chain seq x y z
N MET A 1 -16.33 -20.20 5.69
CA MET A 1 -15.12 -19.36 5.58
C MET A 1 -14.12 -20.07 4.69
N THR A 2 -13.53 -19.36 3.73
CA THR A 2 -12.51 -19.91 2.82
C THR A 2 -11.16 -19.30 3.18
N ARG A 3 -10.11 -20.10 3.25
CA ARG A 3 -8.74 -19.66 3.59
C ARG A 3 -7.90 -19.60 2.32
N LEU A 4 -7.27 -18.46 2.07
CA LEU A 4 -6.27 -18.29 1.02
C LEU A 4 -4.88 -18.24 1.64
N THR A 5 -3.96 -19.04 1.13
CA THR A 5 -2.53 -19.06 1.51
C THR A 5 -1.68 -19.06 0.25
N ALA A 6 -0.62 -18.25 0.22
CA ALA A 6 0.28 -18.15 -0.92
C ALA A 6 1.73 -17.99 -0.44
N GLU A 7 2.65 -18.61 -1.17
CA GLU A 7 4.09 -18.41 -1.03
C GLU A 7 4.55 -17.39 -2.07
N LEU A 8 5.29 -16.38 -1.65
CA LEU A 8 5.73 -15.28 -2.50
C LEU A 8 7.23 -15.06 -2.30
N ALA A 9 7.92 -14.68 -3.37
CA ALA A 9 9.27 -14.15 -3.24
C ALA A 9 9.25 -12.90 -2.33
N PRO A 10 10.30 -12.63 -1.53
CA PRO A 10 10.29 -11.54 -0.54
C PRO A 10 9.93 -10.17 -1.14
N ALA A 11 10.43 -9.89 -2.36
CA ALA A 11 10.12 -8.68 -3.12
C ALA A 11 8.62 -8.53 -3.41
N SER A 12 8.00 -9.56 -3.97
CA SER A 12 6.57 -9.59 -4.27
C SER A 12 5.73 -9.54 -2.99
N ALA A 13 6.18 -10.22 -1.93
CA ALA A 13 5.52 -10.19 -0.63
C ALA A 13 5.49 -8.77 -0.03
N ALA A 14 6.61 -8.03 -0.11
CA ALA A 14 6.71 -6.68 0.39
C ALA A 14 5.73 -5.72 -0.31
N VAL A 15 5.66 -5.78 -1.64
CA VAL A 15 4.73 -4.97 -2.44
C VAL A 15 3.29 -5.33 -2.14
N MET A 16 2.96 -6.63 -2.16
CA MET A 16 1.61 -7.14 -1.90
C MET A 16 1.11 -6.73 -0.51
N LYS A 17 1.92 -6.96 0.52
CA LYS A 17 1.59 -6.60 1.91
C LYS A 17 1.44 -5.08 2.06
N SER A 18 2.32 -4.29 1.45
CA SER A 18 2.23 -2.82 1.52
C SER A 18 0.95 -2.30 0.88
N ALA A 19 0.56 -2.82 -0.29
CA ALA A 19 -0.68 -2.45 -0.97
C ALA A 19 -1.93 -2.83 -0.14
N ILE A 20 -1.96 -4.04 0.42
CA ILE A 20 -3.06 -4.47 1.30
C ILE A 20 -3.12 -3.59 2.55
N LEU A 21 -1.97 -3.30 3.18
CA LEU A 21 -1.93 -2.49 4.39
C LEU A 21 -2.46 -1.08 4.14
N ALA A 22 -2.10 -0.46 3.02
CA ALA A 22 -2.56 0.86 2.63
C ALA A 22 -4.09 0.97 2.53
N LEU A 23 -4.75 -0.07 2.02
CA LEU A 23 -6.22 -0.11 1.86
C LEU A 23 -6.97 -0.69 3.08
N SER A 24 -6.26 -1.33 4.01
CA SER A 24 -6.86 -2.00 5.17
C SER A 24 -7.01 -1.12 6.43
N ALA A 25 -6.73 0.18 6.30
CA ALA A 25 -6.90 1.14 7.39
C ALA A 25 -8.35 1.14 7.90
N PRO A 26 -8.59 1.29 9.22
CA PRO A 26 -9.95 1.41 9.75
C PRO A 26 -10.66 2.59 9.09
N GLN A 27 -11.86 2.36 8.55
CA GLN A 27 -12.68 3.41 7.96
C GLN A 27 -13.84 3.71 8.91
N PRO A 28 -13.80 4.85 9.62
CA PRO A 28 -14.91 5.26 10.45
C PRO A 28 -16.11 5.59 9.56
N MET A 29 -17.29 5.10 9.93
CA MET A 29 -18.53 5.41 9.23
C MET A 29 -19.19 6.59 9.94
N THR A 30 -19.77 7.52 9.19
CA THR A 30 -20.68 8.52 9.76
C THR A 30 -22.08 7.93 9.70
N CYS A 31 -22.76 7.80 10.84
CA CYS A 31 -24.21 7.61 10.83
C CYS A 31 -24.89 8.98 10.73
N ASP A 32 -25.88 9.07 9.84
CA ASP A 32 -26.87 10.14 9.90
C ASP A 32 -27.81 9.87 11.10
N ASP A 33 -28.45 10.93 11.62
CA ASP A 33 -29.23 10.96 12.89
C ASP A 33 -30.36 9.91 13.01
N ASP A 34 -30.67 9.17 11.94
CA ASP A 34 -31.76 8.19 11.86
C ASP A 34 -31.35 6.73 12.16
N GLY A 35 -30.08 6.44 12.46
CA GLY A 35 -29.65 5.14 13.00
C GLY A 35 -29.60 3.97 12.01
N ASP A 36 -29.64 4.23 10.70
CA ASP A 36 -29.45 3.22 9.65
C ASP A 36 -27.96 3.19 9.22
N PRO A 37 -27.28 2.02 9.20
CA PRO A 37 -25.89 1.95 8.73
C PRO A 37 -25.86 2.12 7.20
N GLY A 38 -25.71 3.36 6.76
CA GLY A 38 -25.70 3.72 5.34
C GLY A 38 -24.73 2.87 4.52
N THR A 39 -25.26 2.12 3.55
CA THR A 39 -24.49 1.55 2.45
C THR A 39 -23.91 2.68 1.60
N ASN A 40 -22.63 2.96 1.74
CA ASN A 40 -21.94 3.99 0.98
C ASN A 40 -21.47 3.45 -0.38
N GLU A 41 -22.41 3.20 -1.29
CA GLU A 41 -22.10 3.26 -2.73
C GLU A 41 -21.80 4.71 -3.09
N GLY A 42 -20.59 4.94 -3.61
CA GLY A 42 -19.95 6.25 -3.63
C GLY A 42 -20.74 7.34 -4.35
N THR A 43 -20.85 8.51 -3.72
CA THR A 43 -20.99 9.79 -4.41
C THR A 43 -20.32 10.86 -3.56
N LYS A 44 -19.20 11.39 -4.06
CA LYS A 44 -18.52 12.55 -3.48
C LYS A 44 -19.30 13.80 -3.92
N THR A 45 -20.11 14.38 -3.02
CA THR A 45 -20.59 15.75 -3.21
C THR A 45 -20.69 16.49 -1.89
N GLY A 46 -19.90 17.56 -1.77
CA GLY A 46 -20.28 18.80 -1.08
C GLY A 46 -20.57 18.75 0.42
N ALA A 47 -19.58 19.20 1.19
CA ALA A 47 -19.67 19.87 2.50
C ALA A 47 -21.07 20.13 3.09
N LYS A 48 -21.45 19.35 4.11
CA LYS A 48 -22.30 19.76 5.23
C LYS A 48 -21.62 19.28 6.52
N VAL A 49 -21.20 20.23 7.37
CA VAL A 49 -20.71 19.94 8.72
C VAL A 49 -21.94 19.72 9.61
N GLY A 50 -22.51 18.53 9.54
CA GLY A 50 -23.45 18.01 10.54
C GLY A 50 -22.67 17.13 11.52
N GLY A 51 -22.99 17.20 12.81
CA GLY A 51 -22.32 16.46 13.89
C GLY A 51 -22.58 14.95 13.85
N GLY A 52 -22.27 14.29 12.73
CA GLY A 52 -22.42 12.85 12.56
C GLY A 52 -21.50 12.11 13.51
N GLN A 53 -22.08 11.23 14.32
CA GLN A 53 -21.33 10.40 15.24
C GLN A 53 -20.42 9.48 14.42
N VAL A 54 -19.11 9.57 14.68
CA VAL A 54 -18.11 8.72 14.03
C VAL A 54 -18.19 7.33 14.64
N VAL A 55 -18.79 6.38 13.92
CA VAL A 55 -18.89 4.98 14.32
C VAL A 55 -17.58 4.28 14.02
N ARG A 56 -17.09 3.52 15.01
CA ARG A 56 -15.87 2.72 14.91
C ARG A 56 -16.03 1.63 13.86
N ASP A 57 -15.01 1.43 13.02
CA ASP A 57 -14.95 0.28 12.11
C ASP A 57 -14.95 -1.04 12.91
N GLU A 58 -16.06 -1.78 12.81
CA GLU A 58 -16.25 -3.06 13.52
C GLU A 58 -15.60 -4.24 12.80
N ARG A 59 -15.16 -4.08 11.55
CA ARG A 59 -14.53 -5.16 10.81
C ARG A 59 -13.25 -5.59 11.51
N THR A 60 -13.07 -6.89 11.68
CA THR A 60 -11.81 -7.42 12.22
C THR A 60 -10.64 -7.05 11.29
N PRO A 61 -9.39 -6.94 11.81
CA PRO A 61 -8.24 -6.67 10.96
C PRO A 61 -8.07 -7.68 9.81
N GLY A 62 -8.41 -8.95 10.04
CA GLY A 62 -8.41 -9.98 8.99
C GLY A 62 -9.45 -9.71 7.89
N LYS A 63 -10.66 -9.28 8.27
CA LYS A 63 -11.72 -8.92 7.32
C LYS A 63 -11.32 -7.69 6.48
N ARG A 64 -10.77 -6.64 7.09
CA ARG A 64 -10.30 -5.46 6.35
C ARG A 64 -9.21 -5.79 5.33
N ARG A 65 -8.25 -6.65 5.69
CA ARG A 65 -7.20 -7.10 4.74
C ARG A 65 -7.77 -7.94 3.60
N ALA A 66 -8.77 -8.79 3.90
CA ALA A 66 -9.46 -9.55 2.87
C ALA A 66 -10.25 -8.65 1.91
N ASP A 67 -10.97 -7.66 2.44
CA ASP A 67 -11.70 -6.67 1.63
C ASP A 67 -10.75 -5.86 0.75
N ALA A 68 -9.63 -5.39 1.32
CA ALA A 68 -8.57 -4.70 0.58
C ALA A 68 -7.98 -5.56 -0.55
N LEU A 69 -7.74 -6.86 -0.30
CA LEU A 69 -7.27 -7.79 -1.32
C LEU A 69 -8.31 -7.95 -2.45
N THR A 70 -9.59 -8.12 -2.10
CA THR A 70 -10.66 -8.22 -3.08
C THR A 70 -10.77 -6.96 -3.92
N GLU A 71 -10.70 -5.78 -3.30
CA GLU A 71 -10.72 -4.50 -4.00
C GLU A 71 -9.56 -4.37 -5.01
N LEU A 72 -8.34 -4.72 -4.60
CA LEU A 72 -7.17 -4.72 -5.50
C LEU A 72 -7.38 -5.65 -6.72
N VAL A 73 -7.87 -6.87 -6.49
CA VAL A 73 -8.12 -7.84 -7.58
C VAL A 73 -9.24 -7.35 -8.50
N THR A 74 -10.32 -6.80 -7.96
CA THR A 74 -11.41 -6.24 -8.75
C THR A 74 -10.96 -5.04 -9.57
N ALA A 75 -10.15 -4.14 -8.99
CA ALA A 75 -9.58 -3.00 -9.71
C ALA A 75 -8.65 -3.47 -10.84
N ALA A 76 -7.78 -4.44 -10.57
CA ALA A 76 -6.88 -5.01 -11.57
C ALA A 76 -7.64 -5.67 -12.72
N ALA A 77 -8.71 -6.43 -12.42
CA ALA A 77 -9.55 -7.06 -13.42
C ALA A 77 -10.20 -6.03 -14.37
N LYS A 78 -10.70 -4.90 -13.84
CA LYS A 78 -11.28 -3.82 -14.66
C LYS A 78 -10.25 -3.19 -15.60
N VAL A 79 -9.01 -3.03 -15.15
CA VAL A 79 -7.91 -2.52 -15.99
C VAL A 79 -7.55 -3.50 -17.10
N VAL A 80 -7.45 -4.80 -16.78
CA VAL A 80 -7.12 -5.85 -17.77
C VAL A 80 -8.23 -5.99 -18.83
N SER A 81 -9.50 -5.84 -18.44
CA SER A 81 -10.63 -5.87 -19.36
C SER A 81 -10.79 -4.59 -20.20
N GLY A 82 -10.04 -3.52 -19.88
CA GLY A 82 -10.15 -2.22 -20.55
C GLY A 82 -11.31 -1.33 -20.04
N ASP A 83 -12.03 -1.77 -19.01
CA ASP A 83 -13.17 -1.04 -18.41
C ASP A 83 -12.72 0.12 -17.51
N ALA A 84 -11.44 0.18 -17.16
CA ALA A 84 -10.84 1.26 -16.39
C ALA A 84 -9.40 1.54 -16.84
N SER A 85 -8.99 2.80 -16.74
CA SER A 85 -7.57 3.15 -16.82
C SER A 85 -6.92 3.04 -15.44
N PRO A 86 -5.64 2.65 -15.33
CA PRO A 86 -4.91 2.67 -14.07
C PRO A 86 -4.93 4.10 -13.52
N THR A 87 -5.72 4.33 -12.47
CA THR A 87 -5.89 5.63 -11.83
C THR A 87 -5.66 5.43 -10.34
N GLY A 88 -4.40 5.51 -9.93
CA GLY A 88 -3.99 5.35 -8.55
C GLY A 88 -2.54 5.75 -8.36
N ALA A 89 -2.22 6.36 -7.22
CA ALA A 89 -0.83 6.52 -6.81
C ALA A 89 -0.22 5.11 -6.68
N ALA A 90 0.90 4.87 -7.37
CA ALA A 90 1.62 3.61 -7.25
C ALA A 90 1.91 3.32 -5.76
N ALA A 91 1.71 2.08 -5.33
CA ALA A 91 2.02 1.69 -3.96
C ALA A 91 3.50 2.01 -3.66
N THR A 92 3.74 2.94 -2.74
CA THR A 92 5.10 3.36 -2.38
C THR A 92 5.67 2.40 -1.34
N ALA A 93 6.70 1.64 -1.71
CA ALA A 93 7.46 0.81 -0.78
C ALA A 93 8.60 1.64 -0.18
N LEU A 94 8.62 1.78 1.15
CA LEU A 94 9.75 2.36 1.88
C LEU A 94 10.74 1.24 2.20
N ILE A 95 11.97 1.37 1.72
CA ILE A 95 13.03 0.36 1.86
C ILE A 95 14.24 1.02 2.52
N THR A 96 14.79 0.36 3.54
CA THR A 96 16.01 0.80 4.24
C THR A 96 17.12 -0.21 4.05
N MET A 97 18.34 0.24 3.71
CA MET A 97 19.52 -0.61 3.60
C MET A 97 20.81 0.13 3.91
N ASN A 98 21.88 -0.62 4.19
CA ASN A 98 23.23 -0.05 4.35
C ASN A 98 23.76 0.45 3.00
N LEU A 99 24.44 1.59 3.00
CA LEU A 99 25.08 2.21 1.84
C LEU A 99 26.08 1.26 1.14
N GLU A 100 26.94 0.58 1.90
CA GLU A 100 27.94 -0.36 1.35
C GLU A 100 27.27 -1.47 0.52
N ALA A 101 26.18 -2.02 1.06
CA ALA A 101 25.41 -3.06 0.37
C ALA A 101 24.71 -2.56 -0.91
N LEU A 102 24.32 -1.28 -0.93
CA LEU A 102 23.73 -0.65 -2.11
C LEU A 102 24.79 -0.46 -3.21
N THR A 103 25.96 0.05 -2.84
CA THR A 103 27.05 0.36 -3.77
C THR A 103 27.70 -0.88 -4.35
N GLU A 104 27.92 -1.91 -3.54
CA GLU A 104 28.54 -3.16 -4.00
C GLU A 104 27.53 -4.06 -4.74
N GLY A 105 26.23 -3.80 -4.57
CA GLY A 105 25.17 -4.66 -5.09
C GLY A 105 25.08 -6.01 -4.38
N VAL A 106 25.76 -6.16 -3.23
CA VAL A 106 25.79 -7.36 -2.40
C VAL A 106 25.27 -7.01 -1.01
N GLY A 107 24.28 -7.75 -0.50
CA GLY A 107 23.72 -7.54 0.84
C GLY A 107 22.19 -7.43 0.86
N HIS A 108 21.65 -6.98 1.99
CA HIS A 108 20.22 -7.01 2.29
C HIS A 108 19.63 -5.64 2.60
N ALA A 109 18.39 -5.45 2.16
CA ALA A 109 17.53 -4.33 2.46
C ALA A 109 16.30 -4.82 3.23
N GLN A 110 15.62 -3.94 3.95
CA GLN A 110 14.39 -4.27 4.67
C GLN A 110 13.26 -3.35 4.24
N ALA A 111 12.11 -3.94 3.89
CA ALA A 111 10.87 -3.21 3.67
C ALA A 111 10.33 -2.70 5.01
N VAL A 112 10.20 -1.39 5.17
CA VAL A 112 9.88 -0.75 6.46
C VAL A 112 8.48 -1.12 6.96
N ALA A 113 7.49 -1.12 6.06
CA ALA A 113 6.10 -1.37 6.43
C ALA A 113 5.80 -2.85 6.75
N THR A 114 6.58 -3.77 6.19
CA THR A 114 6.26 -5.21 6.19
C THR A 114 7.33 -6.08 6.85
N GLY A 115 8.52 -5.52 7.08
CA GLY A 115 9.67 -6.19 7.68
C GLY A 115 10.39 -7.18 6.77
N ASP A 116 9.96 -7.33 5.51
CA ASP A 116 10.53 -8.30 4.57
C ASP A 116 11.97 -7.96 4.22
N VAL A 117 12.85 -8.98 4.26
CA VAL A 117 14.26 -8.85 3.88
C VAL A 117 14.40 -9.09 2.38
N LEU A 118 14.97 -8.11 1.69
CA LEU A 118 15.18 -8.08 0.25
C LEU A 118 16.69 -8.16 -0.03
N ASP A 119 17.10 -8.78 -1.13
CA ASP A 119 18.45 -8.56 -1.63
C ASP A 119 18.57 -7.17 -2.29
N ALA A 120 19.79 -6.67 -2.43
CA ALA A 120 20.08 -5.37 -3.04
C ALA A 120 19.54 -5.24 -4.48
N GLY A 121 19.56 -6.33 -5.26
CA GLY A 121 19.04 -6.34 -6.63
C GLY A 121 17.52 -6.20 -6.69
N ALA A 122 16.80 -6.84 -5.77
CA ALA A 122 15.35 -6.76 -5.64
C ALA A 122 14.91 -5.37 -5.21
N ALA A 123 15.61 -4.75 -4.25
CA ALA A 123 15.36 -3.38 -3.85
C ALA A 123 15.51 -2.40 -5.03
N ARG A 124 16.57 -2.56 -5.85
CA ARG A 124 16.80 -1.73 -7.04
C ARG A 124 15.70 -1.87 -8.08
N ARG A 125 15.28 -3.11 -8.40
CA ARG A 125 14.19 -3.37 -9.35
C ARG A 125 12.88 -2.74 -8.88
N ILE A 126 12.52 -2.90 -7.61
CA ILE A 126 11.32 -2.27 -7.03
C ILE A 126 11.39 -0.74 -7.16
N ALA A 127 12.55 -0.13 -6.90
CA ALA A 127 12.71 1.31 -7.04
C ALA A 127 12.51 1.77 -8.50
N CYS A 128 13.12 1.08 -9.47
CA CYS A 128 12.93 1.36 -10.89
C CYS A 128 11.47 1.20 -11.34
N ASP A 129 10.82 0.10 -10.97
CA ASP A 129 9.41 -0.17 -11.33
C ASP A 129 8.45 0.86 -10.71
N ALA A 130 8.77 1.36 -9.52
CA ALA A 130 7.99 2.39 -8.82
C ALA A 130 8.28 3.82 -9.29
N GLN A 131 9.10 4.02 -10.32
CA GLN A 131 9.60 5.34 -10.76
C GLN A 131 10.28 6.13 -9.62
N VAL A 132 10.86 5.42 -8.66
CA VAL A 132 11.60 6.03 -7.55
C VAL A 132 13.05 6.19 -8.01
N ILE A 133 13.48 7.44 -8.15
CA ILE A 133 14.87 7.78 -8.38
C ILE A 133 15.62 7.63 -7.04
N PRO A 134 16.56 6.69 -6.92
CA PRO A 134 17.35 6.56 -5.70
C PRO A 134 18.18 7.82 -5.50
N ILE A 135 18.07 8.43 -4.32
CA ILE A 135 18.91 9.55 -3.89
C ILE A 135 19.74 9.07 -2.69
N VAL A 136 21.06 9.10 -2.85
CA VAL A 136 21.98 8.91 -1.72
C VAL A 136 22.14 10.25 -1.03
N LEU A 137 21.88 10.30 0.28
CA LEU A 137 22.09 11.51 1.08
C LEU A 137 23.42 11.44 1.83
N GLY A 138 24.13 12.57 1.87
CA GLY A 138 25.29 12.80 2.70
C GLY A 138 24.91 13.05 4.16
N ALA A 139 25.93 13.16 5.01
CA ALA A 139 25.76 13.31 6.45
C ALA A 139 25.00 14.59 6.86
N ARG A 140 24.88 15.59 5.97
CA ARG A 140 24.13 16.84 6.19
C ARG A 140 22.85 16.88 5.35
N SER A 141 22.36 15.70 4.94
CA SER A 141 21.16 15.55 4.11
C SER A 141 21.28 16.19 2.72
N GLU A 142 22.51 16.30 2.18
CA GLU A 142 22.75 16.74 0.80
C GLU A 142 22.66 15.56 -0.19
N PRO A 143 22.07 15.72 -1.39
CA PRO A 143 22.14 14.70 -2.44
C PRO A 143 23.59 14.48 -2.87
N LEU A 144 24.10 13.25 -2.73
CA LEU A 144 25.44 12.83 -3.17
C LEU A 144 25.41 12.07 -4.49
N ASP A 145 24.34 11.31 -4.74
CA ASP A 145 24.11 10.56 -5.97
C ASP A 145 22.62 10.52 -6.28
N VAL A 146 22.28 10.63 -7.56
CA VAL A 146 20.90 10.66 -8.06
C VAL A 146 20.87 9.77 -9.30
N GLY A 147 20.17 8.64 -9.19
CA GLY A 147 20.10 7.60 -10.24
C GLY A 147 19.39 8.02 -11.52
#